data_AF-A0A433PYQ8-F1
#
_entry.id   AF-A0A433PYQ8-F1
#
_cell.length_a   1.000
_cell.length_b   1.000
_cell.length_c   1.000
_cell.angle_alpha   90.00
_cell.angle_beta   90.00
_cell.angle_gamma   90.00
#
_symmetry.space_group_name_H-M   'P 1'
#
loop_
_entity.id
_entity.type
_entity.pdbx_description
1 polymer ?
#
loop_
_entity_poly.entity_id
_entity_poly.type
_entity_poly.pdbx_seq_one_letter_code
_entity_poly.pdbx_strand_id
1 'polypeptide(L)'
;MISAFFIYNQKGEVLISRLYRHDLKRSVADIFRIQVISNTDVRSPIITLGSTSFFHVRHENLYIVAVTKWNVNAALIFEFCYRVVNIGKGYFNKFDEEAVKNNFVLIYELLDGEQQPILSSNPVYYMQLNWGLFCLNATDIHETDTLKMYITTEGVKSERAMEDSSKITIQATGATSWRRSDIKYRKNEAFIDVIESVNLLMRTVLRADVSGQIMMRAYLSGTPECKFGLNDKLLLEKDALQKNR
;
A
#
# COMPACT_ATOMS: atom_id res chain seq x y z
N MET A 1 0.00 13.40 -9.74
CA MET A 1 0.65 13.43 -8.41
C MET A 1 -0.30 14.02 -7.38
N ILE A 2 -0.28 13.47 -6.16
CA ILE A 2 -1.09 13.95 -5.02
C ILE A 2 -0.52 15.30 -4.55
N SER A 3 -1.37 16.27 -4.27
CA SER A 3 -0.97 17.59 -3.78
C SER A 3 -1.04 17.68 -2.24
N ALA A 4 -2.02 17.01 -1.64
CA ALA A 4 -2.18 16.93 -0.18
C ALA A 4 -2.82 15.61 0.25
N PHE A 5 -2.52 15.21 1.48
CA PHE A 5 -3.08 14.03 2.14
C PHE A 5 -3.55 14.39 3.55
N PHE A 6 -4.74 13.91 3.90
CA PHE A 6 -5.39 14.19 5.17
C PHE A 6 -6.01 12.91 5.73
N ILE A 7 -5.99 12.79 7.06
CA ILE A 7 -6.78 11.78 7.79
C ILE A 7 -7.72 12.54 8.71
N TYR A 8 -9.02 12.28 8.60
CA TYR A 8 -10.04 12.84 9.49
C TYR A 8 -10.63 11.79 10.40
N ASN A 9 -11.08 12.22 11.58
CA ASN A 9 -12.03 11.48 12.40
C ASN A 9 -13.45 11.54 11.76
N GLN A 10 -14.35 10.66 12.21
CA GLN A 10 -15.78 10.68 11.96
C GLN A 10 -16.43 12.05 12.26
N LYS A 11 -15.93 12.80 13.24
CA LYS A 11 -16.39 14.16 13.58
C LYS A 11 -15.92 15.24 12.59
N GLY A 12 -15.01 14.90 11.67
CA GLY A 12 -14.40 15.85 10.75
C GLY A 12 -13.21 16.63 11.30
N GLU A 13 -12.68 16.25 12.46
CA GLU A 13 -11.41 16.77 12.97
C GLU A 13 -10.25 16.17 12.17
N VAL A 14 -9.28 17.01 11.79
CA VAL A 14 -8.08 16.58 11.06
C VAL A 14 -7.08 15.97 12.06
N LEU A 15 -6.80 14.67 11.93
CA LEU A 15 -5.79 13.97 12.72
C LEU A 15 -4.39 14.14 12.12
N ILE A 16 -4.28 13.94 10.81
CA ILE A 16 -3.03 14.08 10.05
C ILE A 16 -3.26 15.05 8.89
N SER A 17 -2.31 15.96 8.71
CA SER A 17 -2.35 16.96 7.64
C SER A 17 -0.98 17.06 6.99
N ARG A 18 -0.88 16.54 5.76
CA ARG A 18 0.34 16.64 4.96
C ARG A 18 0.08 17.33 3.63
N LEU A 19 0.85 18.38 3.37
CA LEU A 19 0.88 19.06 2.08
C LEU A 19 2.17 18.66 1.38
N TYR A 20 2.04 18.00 0.22
CA TYR A 20 3.20 17.62 -0.60
C TYR A 20 3.59 18.74 -1.57
N ARG A 21 2.63 19.58 -1.94
CA ARG A 21 2.82 20.69 -2.89
C ARG A 21 2.32 21.99 -2.31
N HIS A 22 2.96 23.09 -2.72
CA HIS A 22 2.58 24.45 -2.32
C HIS A 22 1.38 25.01 -3.10
N ASP A 23 0.74 24.21 -3.97
CA ASP A 23 -0.43 24.60 -4.77
C ASP A 23 -1.74 24.63 -3.96
N LEU A 24 -1.76 24.03 -2.76
CA LEU A 24 -2.90 23.97 -1.87
C LEU A 24 -2.62 24.65 -0.52
N LYS A 25 -3.61 25.40 -0.05
CA LYS A 25 -3.62 25.96 1.31
C LYS A 25 -4.25 24.96 2.28
N ARG A 26 -3.90 25.04 3.57
CA ARG A 26 -4.50 24.20 4.62
C ARG A 26 -6.02 24.36 4.75
N SER A 27 -6.58 25.50 4.32
CA SER A 27 -8.03 25.76 4.29
C SER A 27 -8.83 24.77 3.44
N VAL A 28 -8.17 24.03 2.56
CA VAL A 28 -8.79 22.98 1.74
C VAL A 28 -9.34 21.84 2.60
N ALA A 29 -8.78 21.64 3.80
CA ALA A 29 -9.28 20.64 4.73
C ALA A 29 -10.69 20.98 5.25
N ASP A 30 -10.97 22.25 5.53
CA ASP A 30 -12.29 22.70 5.96
C ASP A 30 -13.35 22.52 4.86
N ILE A 31 -12.96 22.74 3.60
CA ILE A 31 -13.85 22.57 2.44
C ILE A 31 -14.33 21.10 2.38
N PHE A 32 -13.41 20.15 2.51
CA PHE A 32 -13.76 18.73 2.51
C PHE A 32 -14.67 18.36 3.68
N ARG A 33 -14.35 18.85 4.88
CA ARG A 33 -15.17 18.62 6.08
C ARG A 33 -16.62 19.07 5.87
N ILE A 34 -16.82 20.31 5.41
CA ILE A 34 -18.15 20.90 5.22
C ILE A 34 -18.93 20.19 4.11
N GLN A 35 -18.26 19.89 2.99
CA GLN A 35 -18.95 19.38 1.80
C GLN A 35 -19.20 17.87 1.83
N VAL A 36 -18.36 17.11 2.56
CA VAL A 36 -18.39 15.64 2.51
C VAL A 36 -18.71 15.03 3.85
N ILE A 37 -18.08 15.49 4.93
CA ILE A 37 -18.28 14.89 6.26
C ILE A 37 -19.60 15.37 6.86
N SER A 38 -19.92 16.65 6.71
CA SER A 38 -21.18 17.22 7.23
C SER A 38 -22.41 16.88 6.37
N ASN A 39 -22.22 16.50 5.10
CA ASN A 39 -23.30 16.20 4.17
C ASN A 39 -23.42 14.68 3.92
N THR A 40 -24.49 14.06 4.43
CA THR A 40 -24.73 12.61 4.30
C THR A 40 -25.14 12.16 2.91
N ASP A 41 -25.53 13.09 2.03
CA ASP A 41 -26.01 12.76 0.69
C ASP A 41 -24.87 12.52 -0.31
N VAL A 42 -23.67 12.98 0.02
CA VAL A 42 -22.50 12.81 -0.84
C VAL A 42 -21.90 11.43 -0.64
N ARG A 43 -22.18 10.53 -1.58
CA ARG A 43 -21.74 9.12 -1.54
C ARG A 43 -20.59 8.79 -2.49
N SER A 44 -20.25 9.69 -3.40
CA SER A 44 -19.21 9.44 -4.41
C SER A 44 -17.82 9.51 -3.76
N PRO A 45 -16.96 8.48 -3.92
CA PRO A 45 -15.61 8.46 -3.35
C PRO A 45 -14.69 9.51 -3.99
N ILE A 46 -15.09 10.07 -5.15
CA ILE A 46 -14.41 11.19 -5.82
C ILE A 46 -15.37 12.37 -5.88
N ILE A 47 -14.91 13.53 -5.44
CA ILE A 47 -15.68 14.77 -5.47
C ILE A 47 -14.78 15.86 -6.03
N THR A 48 -15.26 16.58 -7.04
CA THR A 48 -14.54 17.69 -7.64
C THR A 48 -15.22 18.99 -7.22
N LEU A 49 -14.48 19.85 -6.50
CA LEU A 49 -14.94 21.18 -6.08
C LEU A 49 -14.06 22.21 -6.76
N GLY A 50 -14.64 22.94 -7.72
CA GLY A 50 -13.91 23.88 -8.55
C GLY A 50 -12.81 23.17 -9.34
N SER A 51 -11.55 23.58 -9.14
CA SER A 51 -10.37 22.99 -9.80
C SER A 51 -9.67 21.92 -8.96
N THR A 52 -10.24 21.50 -7.84
CA THR A 52 -9.62 20.54 -6.92
C THR A 52 -10.47 19.29 -6.80
N SER A 53 -9.83 18.12 -6.99
CA SER A 53 -10.46 16.81 -6.83
C SER A 53 -10.04 16.18 -5.51
N PHE A 54 -11.03 15.70 -4.78
CA PHE A 54 -10.91 15.03 -3.49
C PHE A 54 -11.25 13.55 -3.69
N PHE A 55 -10.33 12.70 -3.29
CA PHE A 55 -10.46 11.26 -3.28
C PHE A 55 -10.54 10.84 -1.82
N HIS A 56 -11.58 10.12 -1.44
CA HIS A 56 -11.71 9.68 -0.06
C HIS A 56 -12.10 8.21 0.04
N VAL A 57 -11.53 7.57 1.06
CA VAL A 57 -11.83 6.21 1.46
C VAL A 57 -12.22 6.25 2.93
N ARG A 58 -13.36 5.63 3.25
CA ARG A 58 -13.76 5.43 4.63
C ARG A 58 -13.17 4.12 5.14
N HIS A 59 -12.41 4.18 6.23
CA HIS A 59 -11.93 3.02 6.94
C HIS A 59 -12.36 3.12 8.39
N GLU A 60 -13.27 2.24 8.81
CA GLU A 60 -13.86 2.28 10.15
C GLU A 60 -14.41 3.68 10.52
N ASN A 61 -13.81 4.33 11.51
CA ASN A 61 -14.16 5.67 12.00
C ASN A 61 -13.26 6.78 11.41
N LEU A 62 -12.44 6.47 10.41
CA LEU A 62 -11.52 7.37 9.76
C LEU A 62 -11.92 7.66 8.31
N TYR A 63 -11.64 8.89 7.87
CA TYR A 63 -11.65 9.26 6.47
C TYR A 63 -10.21 9.52 6.01
N ILE A 64 -9.73 8.67 5.11
CA ILE A 64 -8.46 8.88 4.42
C ILE A 64 -8.75 9.67 3.15
N VAL A 65 -8.09 10.81 2.99
CA VAL A 65 -8.40 11.76 1.92
C VAL A 65 -7.12 12.17 1.20
N ALA A 66 -7.09 11.97 -0.11
CA ALA A 66 -6.07 12.50 -1.00
C ALA A 66 -6.66 13.60 -1.87
N VAL A 67 -5.90 14.67 -2.07
CA VAL A 67 -6.35 15.86 -2.81
C VAL A 67 -5.38 16.15 -3.93
N THR A 68 -5.90 16.46 -5.11
CA THR A 68 -5.09 16.89 -6.26
C THR A 68 -5.82 17.94 -7.09
N LYS A 69 -5.05 18.85 -7.67
CA LYS A 69 -5.53 19.83 -8.67
C LYS A 69 -5.29 19.38 -10.11
N TRP A 70 -4.57 18.27 -10.29
CA TRP A 70 -4.10 17.83 -11.59
C TRP A 70 -4.90 16.61 -12.04
N ASN A 71 -4.88 16.35 -13.34
CA ASN A 71 -5.42 15.12 -13.89
C ASN A 71 -4.47 13.96 -13.54
N VAL A 72 -4.89 13.09 -12.63
CA VAL A 72 -4.11 11.95 -12.12
C VAL A 72 -4.95 10.70 -12.22
N ASN A 73 -4.31 9.55 -12.42
CA ASN A 73 -4.99 8.26 -12.38
C ASN A 73 -5.64 8.05 -11.00
N ALA A 74 -6.97 8.03 -10.98
CA ALA A 74 -7.78 7.81 -9.78
C ALA A 74 -7.48 6.48 -9.10
N ALA A 75 -7.24 5.41 -9.87
CA ALA A 75 -6.96 4.08 -9.33
C ALA A 75 -5.68 4.07 -8.50
N LEU A 76 -4.64 4.79 -8.96
CA LEU A 76 -3.38 4.92 -8.23
C LEU A 76 -3.57 5.65 -6.90
N ILE A 77 -4.42 6.67 -6.86
CA ILE A 77 -4.71 7.40 -5.62
C ILE A 77 -5.47 6.51 -4.63
N PHE A 78 -6.45 5.73 -5.10
CA PHE A 78 -7.17 4.81 -4.22
C PHE A 78 -6.27 3.69 -3.71
N GLU A 79 -5.45 3.12 -4.60
CA GLU A 79 -4.45 2.11 -4.23
C GLU A 79 -3.52 2.67 -3.14
N PHE A 80 -3.03 3.91 -3.31
CA PHE A 80 -2.27 4.62 -2.29
C PHE A 80 -3.01 4.72 -0.95
N CYS A 81 -4.27 5.16 -0.95
CA CYS A 81 -5.06 5.27 0.28
C CYS A 81 -5.25 3.91 0.98
N TYR A 82 -5.53 2.84 0.23
CA TYR A 82 -5.67 1.49 0.79
C TYR A 82 -4.34 0.93 1.30
N ARG A 83 -3.23 1.23 0.63
CA ARG A 83 -1.88 0.86 1.08
C ARG A 83 -1.51 1.49 2.40
N VAL A 84 -1.76 2.80 2.58
CA VAL A 84 -1.50 3.49 3.86
C VAL A 84 -2.27 2.81 5.00
N VAL A 85 -3.53 2.43 4.78
CA VAL A 85 -4.33 1.68 5.77
C VAL A 85 -3.72 0.32 6.05
N ASN A 86 -3.32 -0.43 5.03
CA ASN A 86 -2.75 -1.77 5.19
C ASN A 86 -1.40 -1.73 5.92
N ILE A 87 -0.54 -0.76 5.62
CA ILE A 87 0.71 -0.51 6.35
C ILE A 87 0.37 -0.17 7.80
N GLY A 88 -0.55 0.77 8.03
CA GLY A 88 -1.01 1.12 9.38
C GLY A 88 -1.49 -0.09 10.18
N LYS A 89 -2.27 -1.00 9.56
CA LYS A 89 -2.68 -2.26 10.19
C LYS A 89 -1.50 -3.19 10.49
N GLY A 90 -0.51 -3.30 9.61
CA GLY A 90 0.68 -4.12 9.85
C GLY A 90 1.56 -3.60 11.00
N TYR A 91 1.54 -2.30 11.26
CA TYR A 91 2.26 -1.69 12.38
C TYR A 91 1.50 -1.72 13.70
N PHE A 92 0.22 -1.38 13.66
CA PHE A 92 -0.59 -1.11 14.85
C PHE A 92 -1.57 -2.24 15.19
N ASN A 93 -1.60 -3.31 14.38
CA ASN A 93 -2.62 -4.37 14.35
C ASN A 93 -4.04 -3.89 13.98
N LYS A 94 -4.40 -2.66 14.34
CA LYS A 94 -5.66 -1.97 14.04
C LYS A 94 -5.39 -0.54 13.61
N PHE A 95 -6.23 0.02 12.74
CA PHE A 95 -6.04 1.37 12.20
C PHE A 95 -7.19 2.27 12.60
N ASP A 96 -7.20 2.63 13.88
CA ASP A 96 -8.27 3.39 14.54
C ASP A 96 -7.77 4.81 14.89
N GLU A 97 -8.69 5.70 15.30
CA GLU A 97 -8.34 7.06 15.72
C GLU A 97 -7.28 7.10 16.83
N GLU A 98 -7.40 6.23 17.83
CA GLU A 98 -6.43 6.13 18.93
C GLU A 98 -5.06 5.69 18.44
N ALA A 99 -5.00 4.73 17.52
CA ALA A 99 -3.75 4.26 16.93
C ALA A 99 -3.05 5.37 16.15
N VAL A 100 -3.81 6.17 15.39
CA VAL A 100 -3.29 7.32 14.64
C VAL A 100 -2.78 8.41 15.59
N LYS A 101 -3.51 8.71 16.67
CA LYS A 101 -3.12 9.72 17.67
C LYS A 101 -1.87 9.31 18.45
N ASN A 102 -1.76 8.05 18.87
CA ASN A 102 -0.62 7.57 19.65
C ASN A 102 0.66 7.46 18.81
N ASN A 103 0.53 7.22 17.50
CA ASN A 103 1.66 6.98 16.58
C ASN A 103 1.80 8.08 15.51
N PHE A 104 1.38 9.30 15.80
CA PHE A 104 1.36 10.38 14.80
C PHE A 104 2.76 10.67 14.22
N VAL A 105 3.83 10.57 15.02
CA VAL A 105 5.21 10.77 14.57
C VAL A 105 5.58 9.76 13.50
N LEU A 106 5.37 8.47 13.78
CA LEU A 106 5.64 7.38 12.84
C LEU A 106 4.84 7.53 11.56
N ILE A 107 3.58 7.97 11.64
CA ILE A 107 2.75 8.20 10.45
C ILE A 107 3.32 9.36 9.61
N TYR A 108 3.75 10.47 10.22
CA TYR A 108 4.42 11.54 9.48
C TYR A 108 5.73 11.06 8.87
N GLU A 109 6.51 10.23 9.56
CA GLU A 109 7.75 9.66 9.02
C GLU A 109 7.50 8.70 7.86
N LEU A 110 6.43 7.90 7.92
CA LEU A 110 6.04 7.04 6.79
C LEU A 110 5.56 7.87 5.59
N LEU A 111 4.79 8.93 5.84
CA LEU A 111 4.32 9.84 4.79
C LEU A 111 5.42 10.74 4.20
N ASP A 112 6.46 11.06 4.97
CA ASP A 112 7.60 11.89 4.57
C ASP A 112 8.78 11.06 4.03
N GLY A 113 8.95 9.82 4.51
CA GLY A 113 9.97 8.86 4.07
C GLY A 113 9.78 8.38 2.63
N GLU A 114 8.57 8.51 2.09
CA GLU A 114 8.27 8.37 0.66
C GLU A 114 8.91 9.47 -0.21
N GLN A 115 9.50 10.50 0.41
CA GLN A 115 9.97 11.71 -0.24
C GLN A 115 11.45 12.03 -0.03
N GLN A 116 12.31 11.06 0.30
CA GLN A 116 13.75 11.30 0.14
C GLN A 116 14.13 11.22 -1.35
N PRO A 117 14.51 12.35 -1.99
CA PRO A 117 15.13 12.30 -3.29
C PRO A 117 16.55 11.82 -3.05
N ILE A 118 16.83 10.55 -3.34
CA ILE A 118 18.22 10.12 -3.51
C ILE A 118 18.78 11.04 -4.60
N LEU A 119 19.81 11.79 -4.22
CA LEU A 119 20.50 12.83 -4.99
C LEU A 119 20.78 12.37 -6.43
N SER A 120 19.83 12.57 -7.33
CA SER A 120 19.99 12.36 -8.77
C SER A 120 18.99 13.22 -9.52
N SER A 121 19.56 14.08 -10.36
CA SER A 121 19.11 15.16 -11.24
C SER A 121 17.74 15.12 -11.98
N ASN A 122 16.73 14.32 -11.58
CA ASN A 122 15.41 14.40 -12.22
C ASN A 122 14.22 14.05 -11.30
N PRO A 123 13.61 15.02 -10.59
CA PRO A 123 12.59 14.77 -9.57
C PRO A 123 11.20 14.37 -10.11
N VAL A 124 10.99 14.40 -11.43
CA VAL A 124 9.65 14.22 -12.03
C VAL A 124 9.33 12.74 -12.33
N TYR A 125 10.33 11.88 -12.53
CA TYR A 125 10.12 10.46 -12.90
C TYR A 125 10.05 9.51 -11.69
N TYR A 126 10.70 9.83 -10.57
CA TYR A 126 10.85 8.90 -9.45
C TYR A 126 9.57 8.67 -8.63
N MET A 127 8.68 9.65 -8.52
CA MET A 127 7.45 9.47 -7.73
C MET A 127 6.40 8.58 -8.43
N GLN A 128 6.43 8.54 -9.78
CA GLN A 128 5.50 7.71 -10.56
C GLN A 128 6.01 6.26 -10.67
N LEU A 129 7.33 6.06 -10.78
CA LEU A 129 7.96 4.75 -10.93
C LEU A 129 8.27 4.06 -9.60
N ASN A 130 8.69 4.80 -8.56
CA ASN A 130 8.99 4.20 -7.27
C ASN A 130 7.70 3.76 -6.56
N TRP A 131 6.60 4.53 -6.64
CA TRP A 131 5.30 4.08 -6.12
C TRP A 131 4.72 2.90 -6.89
N GLY A 132 4.77 2.91 -8.23
CA GLY A 132 4.29 1.79 -9.04
C GLY A 132 5.03 0.48 -8.76
N LEU A 133 6.35 0.54 -8.55
CA LEU A 133 7.17 -0.62 -8.21
C LEU A 133 7.04 -1.04 -6.73
N PHE A 134 6.93 -0.09 -5.81
CA PHE A 134 6.64 -0.32 -4.38
C PHE A 134 5.26 -0.97 -4.22
N CYS A 135 4.26 -0.53 -4.97
CA CYS A 135 2.89 -1.03 -4.89
C CYS A 135 2.63 -2.32 -5.63
N LEU A 136 3.41 -2.63 -6.66
CA LEU A 136 3.37 -3.93 -7.33
C LEU A 136 4.09 -5.02 -6.53
N ASN A 137 5.13 -4.67 -5.76
CA ASN A 137 5.95 -5.63 -5.01
C ASN A 137 5.55 -5.81 -3.53
N ALA A 138 4.77 -4.88 -2.96
CA ALA A 138 4.33 -4.90 -1.56
C ALA A 138 3.13 -5.84 -1.29
N THR A 139 3.04 -7.01 -1.91
CA THR A 139 1.96 -7.96 -1.61
C THR A 139 2.09 -8.62 -0.24
N ASP A 140 3.21 -8.45 0.48
CA ASP A 140 3.43 -9.13 1.75
C ASP A 140 3.92 -8.24 2.89
N ILE A 141 3.48 -8.66 4.08
CA ILE A 141 3.73 -8.19 5.46
C ILE A 141 5.21 -7.86 5.75
N HIS A 142 6.13 -8.37 4.94
CA HIS A 142 7.58 -8.23 5.10
C HIS A 142 8.11 -6.79 5.00
N GLU A 143 7.43 -5.90 4.28
CA GLU A 143 7.88 -4.50 4.19
C GLU A 143 7.67 -3.71 5.49
N THR A 144 6.64 -4.04 6.29
CA THR A 144 6.44 -3.37 7.58
C THR A 144 7.57 -3.67 8.57
N ASP A 145 8.13 -4.88 8.53
CA ASP A 145 9.27 -5.23 9.38
C ASP A 145 10.59 -4.63 8.89
N THR A 146 10.76 -4.39 7.58
CA THR A 146 11.89 -3.60 7.06
C THR A 146 11.76 -2.12 7.37
N LEU A 147 10.55 -1.56 7.26
CA LEU A 147 10.30 -0.15 7.55
C LEU A 147 10.42 0.13 9.08
N LYS A 148 10.03 -0.81 9.96
CA LYS A 148 10.28 -0.73 11.42
C LYS A 148 11.77 -0.55 11.74
N MET A 149 12.65 -1.15 10.96
CA MET A 149 14.10 -1.03 11.15
C MET A 149 14.65 0.33 10.73
N TYR A 150 13.99 1.04 9.80
CA TYR A 150 14.38 2.40 9.43
C TYR A 150 13.97 3.46 10.46
N ILE A 151 12.91 3.17 11.24
CA ILE A 151 12.21 4.16 12.08
C ILE A 151 12.47 3.92 13.59
N THR A 152 13.54 3.23 13.95
CA THR A 152 13.91 3.09 15.37
C THR A 152 14.38 4.46 15.90
N THR A 153 13.54 5.10 16.71
CA THR A 153 13.77 6.39 17.41
C THR A 153 14.72 6.28 18.61
N GLU A 154 15.37 5.14 18.84
CA GLU A 154 16.33 5.02 19.93
C GLU A 154 17.72 5.42 19.45
N GLY A 155 18.15 6.60 19.90
CA GLY A 155 19.51 7.12 19.72
C GLY A 155 20.56 6.25 20.39
N VAL A 156 20.86 5.09 19.81
CA VAL A 156 22.01 4.26 20.16
C VAL A 156 22.98 4.28 18.98
N LYS A 157 23.95 5.20 19.07
CA LYS A 157 25.21 5.14 18.33
C LYS A 157 25.89 3.80 18.63
N SER A 158 25.63 2.80 17.80
CA SER A 158 26.44 1.57 17.75
C SER A 158 26.82 1.31 16.31
N GLU A 159 28.08 0.93 16.06
CA GLU A 159 28.61 0.61 14.72
C GLU A 159 27.78 -0.47 14.01
N ARG A 160 27.08 -1.33 14.76
CA ARG A 160 26.17 -2.35 14.22
C ARG A 160 24.92 -1.77 13.53
N ALA A 161 24.39 -0.64 14.02
CA ALA A 161 23.24 0.02 13.40
C ALA A 161 23.59 0.65 12.03
N MET A 162 24.84 1.05 11.83
CA MET A 162 25.31 1.61 10.54
C MET A 162 25.48 0.53 9.48
N GLU A 163 25.99 -0.65 9.84
CA GLU A 163 26.06 -1.80 8.92
C GLU A 163 24.67 -2.26 8.50
N ASP A 164 23.72 -2.33 9.44
CA ASP A 164 22.35 -2.73 9.11
C ASP A 164 21.65 -1.68 8.24
N SER A 165 21.82 -0.39 8.50
CA SER A 165 21.30 0.68 7.61
C SER A 165 21.80 0.56 6.17
N SER A 166 23.08 0.21 5.98
CA SER A 166 23.66 0.00 4.64
C SER A 166 23.09 -1.23 3.93
N LYS A 167 22.88 -2.35 4.63
CA LYS A 167 22.26 -3.56 4.07
C LYS A 167 20.82 -3.33 3.67
N ILE A 168 20.06 -2.57 4.46
CA ILE A 168 18.66 -2.26 4.15
C ILE A 168 18.59 -1.32 2.93
N THR A 169 19.50 -0.34 2.82
CA THR A 169 19.59 0.54 1.64
C THR A 169 19.91 -0.24 0.36
N ILE A 170 20.77 -1.25 0.45
CA ILE A 170 21.06 -2.17 -0.67
C ILE A 170 19.84 -3.05 -1.01
N GLN A 171 19.07 -3.48 -0.02
CA GLN A 171 17.84 -4.24 -0.25
C GLN A 171 16.75 -3.37 -0.93
N ALA A 172 16.63 -2.10 -0.53
CA ALA A 172 15.67 -1.17 -1.10
C ALA A 172 16.02 -0.72 -2.54
N THR A 173 17.32 -0.66 -2.86
CA THR A 173 17.82 -0.23 -4.20
C THR A 173 18.22 -1.39 -5.11
N GLY A 174 18.24 -2.62 -4.59
CA GLY A 174 18.61 -3.82 -5.32
C GLY A 174 17.50 -4.35 -6.24
N ALA A 175 17.85 -5.30 -7.10
CA ALA A 175 16.91 -5.93 -8.04
C ALA A 175 15.78 -6.74 -7.36
N THR A 176 15.94 -7.09 -6.07
CA THR A 176 14.99 -7.88 -5.30
C THR A 176 14.60 -7.13 -4.02
N SER A 177 13.51 -6.35 -4.06
CA SER A 177 13.07 -5.53 -2.94
C SER A 177 12.27 -6.30 -1.87
N TRP A 178 11.59 -7.37 -2.28
CA TRP A 178 10.62 -8.10 -1.45
C TRP A 178 11.23 -9.18 -0.53
N ARG A 179 12.54 -9.48 -0.62
CA ARG A 179 13.17 -10.57 0.13
C ARG A 179 14.61 -10.25 0.55
N ARG A 180 14.95 -10.56 1.81
CA ARG A 180 16.31 -10.42 2.35
C ARG A 180 17.25 -11.52 1.83
N SER A 181 18.51 -11.18 1.56
CA SER A 181 19.50 -12.06 0.94
C SER A 181 20.16 -13.08 1.88
N ASP A 182 19.89 -13.03 3.19
CA ASP A 182 20.59 -13.79 4.23
C ASP A 182 19.67 -14.67 5.12
N ILE A 183 18.41 -14.87 4.71
CA ILE A 183 17.45 -15.66 5.48
C ILE A 183 17.90 -17.13 5.56
N LYS A 184 17.97 -17.69 6.77
CA LYS A 184 18.27 -19.11 7.01
C LYS A 184 17.23 -19.72 7.96
N TYR A 185 16.64 -20.84 7.56
CA TYR A 185 15.76 -21.65 8.38
C TYR A 185 16.42 -22.99 8.70
N ARG A 186 16.11 -23.57 9.86
CA ARG A 186 16.58 -24.91 10.25
C ARG A 186 16.04 -26.00 9.33
N LYS A 187 14.81 -25.81 8.83
CA LYS A 187 14.13 -26.69 7.89
C LYS A 187 13.46 -25.81 6.84
N ASN A 188 13.62 -26.18 5.57
CA ASN A 188 12.98 -25.48 4.47
C ASN A 188 11.59 -26.08 4.25
N GLU A 189 10.55 -25.30 4.48
CA GLU A 189 9.15 -25.73 4.32
C GLU A 189 8.34 -24.60 3.65
N ALA A 190 7.35 -24.96 2.85
CA ALA A 190 6.42 -24.02 2.25
C ALA A 190 5.00 -24.55 2.41
N PHE A 191 4.11 -23.71 2.95
CA PHE A 191 2.69 -24.00 3.13
C PHE A 191 1.91 -23.21 2.08
N ILE A 192 0.93 -23.86 1.45
CA ILE A 192 0.12 -23.27 0.39
C ILE A 192 -1.33 -23.53 0.74
N ASP A 193 -2.09 -22.44 0.91
CA ASP A 193 -3.51 -22.46 1.19
C ASP A 193 -4.26 -21.98 -0.07
N VAL A 194 -5.11 -22.83 -0.62
CA VAL A 194 -6.00 -22.49 -1.74
C VAL A 194 -7.36 -22.17 -1.17
N ILE A 195 -7.75 -20.91 -1.21
CA ILE A 195 -9.00 -20.41 -0.63
C ILE A 195 -9.94 -20.06 -1.77
N GLU A 196 -11.09 -20.74 -1.82
CA GLU A 196 -12.13 -20.50 -2.82
C GLU A 196 -13.39 -19.98 -2.12
N SER A 197 -13.89 -18.84 -2.58
CA SER A 197 -15.14 -18.25 -2.14
C SER A 197 -16.18 -18.39 -3.23
N VAL A 198 -17.25 -19.14 -2.94
CA VAL A 198 -18.36 -19.35 -3.88
C VAL A 198 -19.41 -18.26 -3.65
N ASN A 199 -19.58 -17.41 -4.67
CA ASN A 199 -20.59 -16.36 -4.69
C ASN A 199 -21.84 -16.88 -5.41
N LEU A 200 -22.97 -16.89 -4.71
CA LEU A 200 -24.22 -17.44 -5.20
C LEU A 200 -25.40 -16.51 -4.91
N LEU A 201 -26.13 -16.11 -5.95
CA LEU A 201 -27.36 -15.34 -5.83
C LEU A 201 -28.54 -16.16 -6.35
N MET A 202 -29.53 -16.40 -5.48
CA MET A 202 -30.63 -17.34 -5.74
C MET A 202 -32.02 -16.72 -5.63
N ARG A 203 -32.84 -17.04 -6.64
CA ARG A 203 -34.31 -17.19 -6.62
C ARG A 203 -34.70 -18.36 -7.54
N THR A 204 -34.16 -18.35 -8.75
CA THR A 204 -33.52 -19.48 -9.48
C THR A 204 -32.02 -19.14 -9.55
N VAL A 205 -31.10 -19.94 -10.10
CA VAL A 205 -29.67 -19.53 -10.14
C VAL A 205 -29.51 -18.29 -11.03
N LEU A 206 -29.30 -17.12 -10.40
CA LEU A 206 -29.16 -15.83 -11.10
C LEU A 206 -27.68 -15.50 -11.34
N ARG A 207 -26.82 -15.83 -10.37
CA ARG A 207 -25.37 -15.65 -10.47
C ARG A 207 -24.68 -16.73 -9.65
N ALA A 208 -23.70 -17.38 -10.26
CA ALA A 208 -22.80 -18.33 -9.62
C ALA A 208 -21.39 -18.07 -10.13
N ASP A 209 -20.50 -17.60 -9.26
CA ASP A 209 -19.09 -17.39 -9.56
C ASP A 209 -18.21 -17.82 -8.39
N VAL A 210 -16.96 -18.18 -8.68
CA VAL A 210 -15.97 -18.57 -7.67
C VAL A 210 -14.82 -17.58 -7.71
N SER A 211 -14.55 -16.94 -6.58
CA SER A 211 -13.39 -16.09 -6.37
C SER A 211 -12.34 -16.86 -5.58
N GLY A 212 -11.22 -17.22 -6.22
CA GLY A 212 -10.13 -17.96 -5.61
C GLY A 212 -8.92 -17.08 -5.31
N GLN A 213 -8.19 -17.40 -4.24
CA GLN A 213 -6.87 -16.86 -3.94
C GLN A 213 -5.94 -17.96 -3.42
N ILE A 214 -4.66 -17.87 -3.76
CA ILE A 214 -3.62 -18.78 -3.27
C ILE A 214 -2.75 -17.99 -2.30
N MET A 215 -2.75 -18.39 -1.03
CA MET A 215 -1.89 -17.80 -0.01
C MET A 215 -0.72 -18.73 0.28
N MET A 216 0.50 -18.19 0.25
CA MET A 216 1.72 -18.97 0.48
C MET A 216 2.46 -18.46 1.71
N ARG A 217 2.92 -19.38 2.56
CA ARG A 217 3.82 -19.09 3.69
C ARG A 217 5.11 -19.87 3.48
N ALA A 218 6.17 -19.17 3.07
CA ALA A 218 7.44 -19.75 2.66
C ALA A 218 8.52 -19.58 3.74
N TYR A 219 8.92 -20.69 4.37
CA TYR A 219 10.06 -20.76 5.28
C TYR A 219 11.26 -21.37 4.55
N LEU A 220 11.79 -20.65 3.56
CA LEU A 220 12.89 -21.10 2.71
C LEU A 220 14.17 -20.30 2.98
N SER A 221 15.33 -20.95 2.92
CA SER A 221 16.63 -20.30 3.10
C SER A 221 17.18 -19.71 1.79
N GLY A 222 17.91 -18.60 1.87
CA GLY A 222 18.48 -17.90 0.71
C GLY A 222 17.44 -17.22 -0.17
N THR A 223 17.73 -17.11 -1.47
CA THR A 223 16.85 -16.53 -2.50
C THR A 223 16.45 -17.60 -3.52
N PRO A 224 15.58 -18.56 -3.15
CA PRO A 224 15.19 -19.64 -4.04
C PRO A 224 14.24 -19.14 -5.13
N GLU A 225 14.44 -19.61 -6.36
CA GLU A 225 13.46 -19.46 -7.44
C GLU A 225 12.45 -20.60 -7.34
N CYS A 226 11.19 -20.29 -7.04
CA CYS A 226 10.12 -21.28 -6.92
C CYS A 226 9.23 -21.24 -8.16
N LYS A 227 8.96 -22.41 -8.75
CA LYS A 227 8.02 -22.55 -9.87
C LYS A 227 6.78 -23.29 -9.38
N PHE A 228 5.62 -22.72 -9.63
CA PHE A 228 4.34 -23.26 -9.20
C PHE A 228 3.53 -23.69 -10.43
N GLY A 229 3.08 -24.95 -10.44
CA GLY A 229 2.29 -25.53 -11.52
C GLY A 229 0.85 -25.75 -11.08
N LEU A 230 -0.09 -25.17 -11.82
CA LEU A 230 -1.52 -25.46 -11.69
C LEU A 230 -1.98 -26.31 -12.87
N ASN A 231 -3.09 -27.02 -12.70
CA ASN A 231 -3.72 -27.81 -13.76
C ASN A 231 -4.38 -26.88 -14.79
N ASP A 232 -3.57 -26.30 -15.66
CA ASP A 232 -4.02 -25.38 -16.70
C ASP A 232 -4.49 -26.18 -17.92
N LYS A 233 -5.68 -26.78 -17.82
CA LYS A 233 -6.28 -27.56 -18.94
C LYS A 233 -6.37 -26.76 -20.25
N LEU A 234 -6.39 -25.42 -20.17
CA LEU A 234 -6.41 -24.53 -21.34
C LEU A 234 -5.04 -24.33 -22.01
N LEU A 235 -3.92 -24.53 -21.31
CA LEU A 235 -2.58 -24.49 -21.91
C LEU A 235 -2.24 -25.81 -22.61
N LEU A 236 -2.60 -26.93 -21.99
CA LEU A 236 -2.32 -28.28 -22.51
C LEU A 236 -3.01 -28.55 -23.85
N GLU A 237 -4.22 -28.03 -24.08
CA GLU A 237 -4.93 -28.18 -25.35
C GLU A 237 -4.35 -27.27 -26.46
N LYS A 238 -3.84 -26.08 -26.13
CA LYS A 238 -3.23 -25.17 -27.12
C LYS A 238 -1.89 -25.68 -27.65
N ASP A 239 -1.06 -26.28 -26.80
CA ASP A 239 0.22 -26.88 -27.22
C ASP A 239 0.01 -28.15 -28.06
N ALA A 240 -1.04 -28.93 -27.78
CA ALA A 240 -1.42 -30.09 -28.59
C ALA A 240 -1.93 -29.68 -29.99
N LEU A 241 -2.58 -28.52 -30.12
CA LEU A 241 -3.03 -27.98 -31.41
C LEU A 241 -1.89 -27.35 -32.23
N GLN A 242 -0.84 -26.80 -31.60
CA GLN A 242 0.32 -26.26 -32.31
C GLN A 242 1.32 -27.33 -32.77
N LYS A 243 1.45 -28.47 -32.08
CA LYS A 243 2.28 -29.60 -32.53
C LYS A 243 1.69 -30.40 -33.70
N ASN A 244 0.42 -30.17 -34.03
CA ASN A 244 -0.29 -30.83 -35.14
C ASN A 244 -0.43 -29.91 -36.38
N ARG A 245 0.37 -28.85 -36.46
CA ARG A 245 0.61 -28.04 -37.67
C ARG A 245 2.08 -28.10 -38.04
#